data_AF-A0A161WUC7-F1
#
_entry.id   AF-A0A161WUC7-F1
#
_cell.length_a   1.000
_cell.length_b   1.000
_cell.length_c   1.000
_cell.angle_alpha   90.00
_cell.angle_beta   90.00
_cell.angle_gamma   90.00
#
_symmetry.space_group_name_H-M   'P 1'
#
loop_
_entity.id
_entity.type
_entity.pdbx_description
1 polymer ?
#
loop_
_entity_poly.entity_id
_entity_poly.type
_entity_poly.pdbx_seq_one_letter_code
_entity_poly.pdbx_strand_id
1 'polypeptide(L)'
;MIIKGAIASPVPEISGYLKDKIEMVFTYALSEHEAKVLYIGLEKLSTQIEEEKVANMPEISCIFTKDGEISMAIDSEDLLAVNTNRLCIYAIERWREIGGSDILILMVFLEELCHVIWNITDEIKVKYKVFDILKRIWPDFKIEDIYKL
;
A
#
# COMPACT_ATOMS: atom_id res chain seq x y z
N MET A 1 3.10 8.76 -17.00
CA MET A 1 3.42 7.32 -17.09
C MET A 1 2.09 6.61 -17.25
N ILE A 2 2.01 5.59 -18.10
CA ILE A 2 0.84 4.72 -18.20
C ILE A 2 1.21 3.30 -17.79
N ILE A 3 0.30 2.67 -17.05
CA ILE A 3 0.37 1.24 -16.73
C ILE A 3 -0.48 0.50 -17.75
N LYS A 4 0.13 -0.43 -18.48
CA LYS A 4 -0.58 -1.23 -19.48
C LYS A 4 -1.43 -2.29 -18.80
N GLY A 5 -2.61 -2.57 -19.38
CA GLY A 5 -3.52 -3.59 -18.85
C GLY A 5 -4.29 -3.15 -17.61
N ALA A 6 -4.44 -1.84 -17.39
CA ALA A 6 -5.27 -1.33 -16.30
C ALA A 6 -6.74 -1.76 -16.47
N ILE A 7 -7.36 -2.19 -15.38
CA ILE A 7 -8.74 -2.67 -15.31
C ILE A 7 -9.51 -1.97 -14.18
N ALA A 8 -10.83 -2.05 -14.23
CA ALA A 8 -11.67 -1.68 -13.09
C ALA A 8 -11.53 -2.71 -11.96
N SER A 9 -11.53 -2.23 -10.73
CA SER A 9 -11.47 -3.04 -9.50
C SER A 9 -12.28 -2.33 -8.42
N PRO A 10 -12.82 -3.06 -7.42
CA PRO A 10 -13.13 -2.48 -6.13
C PRO A 10 -11.92 -1.69 -5.62
N VAL A 11 -12.16 -0.47 -5.13
CA VAL A 11 -11.12 0.43 -4.62
C VAL A 11 -11.46 0.77 -3.17
N PRO A 12 -10.52 0.70 -2.22
CA PRO A 12 -10.74 1.21 -0.87
C PRO A 12 -11.05 2.71 -0.93
N GLU A 13 -11.99 3.18 -0.13
CA GLU A 13 -12.21 4.61 0.02
C GLU A 13 -10.95 5.26 0.61
N ILE A 14 -10.54 6.41 0.11
CA ILE A 14 -9.38 7.16 0.63
C ILE A 14 -9.88 8.48 1.20
N SER A 15 -9.72 8.64 2.50
CA SER A 15 -10.19 9.80 3.26
C SER A 15 -9.01 10.60 3.83
N GLY A 16 -9.32 11.77 4.39
CA GLY A 16 -8.37 12.56 5.18
C GLY A 16 -7.10 12.99 4.45
N TYR A 17 -5.95 12.89 5.13
CA TYR A 17 -4.64 13.32 4.64
C TYR A 17 -4.11 12.50 3.47
N LEU A 18 -4.65 11.29 3.25
CA LEU A 18 -4.26 10.41 2.17
C LEU A 18 -5.01 10.72 0.86
N LYS A 19 -6.08 11.51 0.94
CA LYS A 19 -6.85 11.93 -0.22
C LYS A 19 -5.93 12.68 -1.20
N ASP A 20 -6.01 12.31 -2.47
CA ASP A 20 -5.19 12.84 -3.58
C ASP A 20 -3.67 12.57 -3.43
N LYS A 21 -3.25 11.74 -2.46
CA LYS A 21 -1.86 11.35 -2.26
C LYS A 21 -1.54 9.93 -2.67
N ILE A 22 -2.53 9.04 -2.66
CA ILE A 22 -2.38 7.67 -3.09
C ILE A 22 -3.19 7.48 -4.36
N GLU A 23 -2.49 7.18 -5.44
CA GLU A 23 -3.08 6.69 -6.68
C GLU A 23 -3.08 5.16 -6.65
N MET A 24 -4.19 4.53 -7.01
CA MET A 24 -4.31 3.08 -7.09
C MET A 24 -4.62 2.64 -8.52
N VAL A 25 -3.75 1.81 -9.08
CA VAL A 25 -3.91 1.24 -10.42
C VAL A 25 -3.95 -0.27 -10.32
N PHE A 26 -4.88 -0.89 -11.03
CA PHE A 26 -5.12 -2.32 -10.96
C PHE A 26 -4.89 -2.93 -12.33
N THR A 27 -3.99 -3.90 -12.44
CA THR A 27 -3.93 -4.85 -13.57
C THR A 27 -4.53 -6.20 -13.18
N TYR A 28 -4.81 -6.38 -11.89
CA TYR A 28 -5.53 -7.51 -11.33
C TYR A 28 -6.46 -7.04 -10.20
N ALA A 29 -7.72 -7.45 -10.25
CA ALA A 29 -8.76 -6.89 -9.41
C ALA A 29 -8.68 -7.42 -7.97
N LEU A 30 -8.91 -6.51 -7.01
CA LEU A 30 -9.24 -6.86 -5.65
C LEU A 30 -10.64 -7.49 -5.59
N SER A 31 -10.85 -8.32 -4.58
CA SER A 31 -12.17 -8.66 -4.10
C SER A 31 -12.74 -7.52 -3.25
N GLU A 32 -14.06 -7.50 -3.09
CA GLU A 32 -14.75 -6.58 -2.16
C GLU A 32 -14.24 -6.70 -0.73
N HIS A 33 -13.85 -7.91 -0.31
CA HIS A 33 -13.28 -8.15 1.02
C HIS A 33 -11.90 -7.49 1.15
N GLU A 34 -10.99 -7.75 0.20
CA GLU A 34 -9.67 -7.13 0.20
C GLU A 34 -9.76 -5.60 0.17
N ALA A 35 -10.64 -5.02 -0.65
CA ALA A 35 -10.83 -3.57 -0.68
C ALA A 35 -11.29 -3.01 0.68
N LYS A 36 -12.18 -3.70 1.40
CA LYS A 36 -12.58 -3.31 2.77
C LYS A 36 -11.44 -3.43 3.78
N VAL A 37 -10.65 -4.50 3.68
CA VAL A 37 -9.47 -4.70 4.53
C VAL A 37 -8.49 -3.55 4.33
N LEU A 38 -8.15 -3.21 3.08
CA LEU A 38 -7.23 -2.11 2.77
C LEU A 38 -7.78 -0.76 3.25
N TYR A 39 -9.08 -0.50 3.12
CA TYR A 39 -9.73 0.71 3.64
C TYR A 39 -9.47 0.89 5.15
N ILE A 40 -9.66 -0.16 5.95
CA ILE A 40 -9.41 -0.11 7.40
C ILE A 40 -7.95 0.24 7.69
N GLY A 41 -7.01 -0.34 6.94
CA GLY A 41 -5.59 -0.03 7.03
C GLY A 41 -5.29 1.44 6.72
N LEU A 42 -5.85 1.98 5.65
CA LEU A 42 -5.67 3.37 5.24
C LEU A 42 -6.23 4.36 6.26
N GLU A 43 -7.39 4.09 6.85
CA GLU A 43 -7.96 4.92 7.91
C GLU A 43 -7.01 5.02 9.13
N LYS A 44 -6.42 3.90 9.56
CA LYS A 44 -5.47 3.90 10.69
C LYS A 44 -4.12 4.48 10.32
N LEU A 45 -3.67 4.28 9.09
CA LEU A 45 -2.49 4.94 8.56
C LEU A 45 -2.65 6.47 8.53
N SER A 46 -3.80 6.99 8.05
CA SER A 46 -4.08 8.42 8.07
C SER A 46 -4.01 8.99 9.49
N THR A 47 -4.59 8.28 10.46
CA THR A 47 -4.51 8.66 11.87
C THR A 47 -3.06 8.73 12.36
N GLN A 48 -2.22 7.75 12.01
CA GLN A 48 -0.80 7.74 12.39
C GLN A 48 -0.03 8.92 11.78
N ILE A 49 -0.26 9.21 10.50
CA ILE A 49 0.37 10.33 9.78
C ILE A 49 0.05 11.67 10.44
N GLU A 50 -1.22 11.86 10.84
CA GLU A 50 -1.69 13.06 11.52
C GLU A 50 -1.04 13.23 12.89
N GLU A 51 -1.00 12.16 13.69
CA GLU A 51 -0.39 12.20 15.04
C GLU A 51 1.11 12.47 14.99
N GLU A 52 1.82 11.88 14.04
CA GLU A 52 3.26 12.09 13.85
C GLU A 52 3.59 13.39 13.11
N LYS A 53 2.58 14.08 12.59
CA LYS A 53 2.72 15.33 11.82
C LYS A 53 3.71 15.17 10.66
N VAL A 54 3.57 14.08 9.91
CA VAL A 54 4.45 13.81 8.76
C VAL A 54 4.36 14.98 7.77
N ALA A 55 5.47 15.68 7.61
CA ALA A 55 5.57 16.82 6.71
C ALA A 55 5.84 16.36 5.28
N ASN A 56 5.27 17.06 4.30
CA ASN A 56 5.52 16.85 2.87
C ASN A 56 5.19 15.43 2.38
N MET A 57 3.95 14.98 2.64
CA MET A 57 3.49 13.66 2.20
C MET A 57 3.66 13.51 0.69
N PRO A 58 4.48 12.54 0.22
CA PRO A 58 4.62 12.26 -1.19
C PRO A 58 3.33 11.87 -1.91
N GLU A 59 3.31 12.02 -3.24
CA GLU A 59 2.38 11.24 -4.07
C GLU A 59 2.94 9.82 -4.22
N ILE A 60 2.07 8.82 -4.05
CA ILE A 60 2.40 7.39 -4.06
C ILE A 60 1.52 6.71 -5.08
N SER A 61 2.12 5.95 -6.00
CA SER A 61 1.37 5.09 -6.92
C SER A 61 1.44 3.65 -6.40
N CYS A 62 0.27 3.07 -6.13
CA CYS A 62 0.11 1.67 -5.74
C CYS A 62 -0.41 0.88 -6.93
N ILE A 63 0.38 -0.09 -7.41
CA ILE A 63 0.00 -0.96 -8.51
C ILE A 63 -0.32 -2.35 -7.99
N PHE A 64 -1.56 -2.79 -8.21
CA PHE A 64 -2.03 -4.11 -7.83
C PHE A 64 -2.03 -5.01 -9.05
N THR A 65 -1.21 -6.05 -8.98
CA THR A 65 -0.89 -6.97 -10.07
C THR A 65 -1.29 -8.38 -9.70
N LYS A 66 -1.29 -9.26 -10.69
CA LYS A 66 -1.53 -10.68 -10.43
C LYS A 66 -0.37 -11.27 -9.60
N ASP A 67 0.86 -11.12 -10.08
CA ASP A 67 2.04 -11.86 -9.61
C ASP A 67 3.30 -10.98 -9.39
N GLY A 68 3.17 -9.66 -9.51
CA GLY A 68 4.25 -8.67 -9.43
C GLY A 68 4.72 -8.14 -10.79
N GLU A 69 4.25 -8.71 -11.90
CA GLU A 69 4.62 -8.23 -13.23
C GLU A 69 3.94 -6.89 -13.56
N ILE A 70 4.73 -5.92 -14.04
CA ILE A 70 4.24 -4.63 -14.51
C ILE A 70 4.80 -4.30 -15.90
N SER A 71 3.99 -3.63 -16.72
CA SER A 71 4.40 -3.06 -17.99
C SER A 71 4.02 -1.59 -18.05
N MET A 72 5.00 -0.72 -18.29
CA MET A 72 4.87 0.72 -18.23
C MET A 72 5.34 1.38 -19.52
N ALA A 73 4.76 2.54 -19.86
CA ALA A 73 5.25 3.39 -20.93
C ALA A 73 5.12 4.88 -20.56
N ILE A 74 5.87 5.73 -21.25
CA ILE A 74 5.69 7.18 -21.21
C ILE A 74 4.56 7.51 -22.19
N ASP A 75 3.54 8.22 -21.71
CA ASP A 75 2.28 8.50 -22.43
C ASP A 75 2.35 9.77 -23.29
N SER A 76 3.55 10.22 -23.62
CA SER A 76 3.78 11.44 -24.38
C SER A 76 5.10 11.33 -25.11
N GLU A 77 5.08 11.66 -26.40
CA GLU A 77 6.28 11.72 -27.23
C GLU A 77 7.20 12.88 -26.85
N ASP A 78 6.67 13.90 -26.16
CA ASP A 78 7.42 15.09 -25.70
C ASP A 78 8.11 14.87 -24.34
N LEU A 79 7.74 13.81 -23.61
CA LEU A 79 8.35 13.47 -22.32
C LEU A 79 9.55 12.54 -22.52
N LEU A 80 10.75 13.05 -22.18
CA LEU A 80 12.00 12.28 -22.29
C LEU A 80 12.30 11.40 -21.07
N ALA A 81 11.64 11.65 -19.93
CA ALA A 81 11.81 10.89 -18.70
C ALA A 81 10.58 11.01 -17.79
N VAL A 82 10.41 10.04 -16.88
CA VAL A 82 9.44 10.10 -15.79
C VAL A 82 10.11 9.63 -14.49
N ASN A 83 9.82 10.31 -13.38
CA ASN A 83 10.28 9.90 -12.05
C ASN A 83 9.18 9.07 -11.38
N THR A 84 9.55 7.89 -10.87
CA THR A 84 8.63 6.94 -10.22
C THR A 84 9.06 6.60 -8.80
N ASN A 85 9.79 7.48 -8.10
CA ASN A 85 10.49 7.19 -6.84
C ASN A 85 9.60 6.70 -5.68
N ARG A 86 8.30 6.53 -5.89
CA ARG A 86 7.26 6.31 -4.88
C ARG A 86 6.21 5.33 -5.39
N LEU A 87 6.70 4.22 -5.91
CA LEU A 87 5.93 3.15 -6.51
C LEU A 87 5.86 1.96 -5.55
N CYS A 88 4.66 1.54 -5.18
CA CYS A 88 4.41 0.30 -4.43
C CYS A 88 3.78 -0.73 -5.38
N ILE A 89 4.27 -1.96 -5.39
CA ILE A 89 3.76 -3.04 -6.26
C ILE A 89 3.30 -4.20 -5.40
N TYR A 90 2.05 -4.62 -5.60
CA TYR A 90 1.41 -5.66 -4.82
C TYR A 90 1.01 -6.83 -5.71
N ALA A 91 1.47 -8.05 -5.35
CA ALA A 91 1.17 -9.30 -6.06
C ALA A 91 -0.02 -10.01 -5.40
N ILE A 92 -1.23 -9.70 -5.85
CA ILE A 92 -2.48 -10.10 -5.20
C ILE A 92 -2.70 -11.62 -5.22
N GLU A 93 -2.37 -12.30 -6.32
CA GLU A 93 -2.57 -13.76 -6.40
C GLU A 93 -1.74 -14.49 -5.34
N ARG A 94 -0.54 -13.99 -5.02
CA ARG A 94 0.31 -14.56 -3.97
C ARG A 94 -0.33 -14.44 -2.59
N TRP A 95 -1.03 -13.34 -2.31
CA TRP A 95 -1.78 -13.19 -1.05
C TRP A 95 -2.85 -14.27 -0.92
N ARG A 96 -3.52 -14.59 -2.03
CA ARG A 96 -4.60 -15.59 -2.08
C ARG A 96 -4.08 -17.01 -2.01
N GLU A 97 -2.98 -17.32 -2.72
CA GLU A 97 -2.36 -18.65 -2.76
C GLU A 97 -1.87 -19.12 -1.39
N ILE A 98 -1.30 -18.20 -0.60
CA ILE A 98 -0.84 -18.50 0.77
C ILE A 98 -2.00 -18.50 1.79
N GLY A 99 -3.24 -18.25 1.35
CA GLY A 99 -4.39 -18.11 2.25
C GLY A 99 -4.22 -16.96 3.24
N GLY A 100 -3.70 -15.82 2.76
CA GLY A 100 -3.33 -14.69 3.59
C GLY A 100 -4.51 -14.17 4.42
N SER A 101 -4.29 -14.05 5.73
CA SER A 101 -5.25 -13.42 6.63
C SER A 101 -5.34 -11.92 6.39
N ASP A 102 -6.42 -11.29 6.87
CA ASP A 102 -6.58 -9.83 6.82
C ASP A 102 -5.38 -9.09 7.43
N ILE A 103 -4.80 -9.66 8.49
CA ILE A 103 -3.60 -9.13 9.15
C ILE A 103 -2.41 -9.18 8.20
N LEU A 104 -2.18 -10.31 7.52
CA LEU A 104 -1.07 -10.47 6.59
C LEU A 104 -1.20 -9.53 5.38
N ILE A 105 -2.41 -9.44 4.82
CA ILE A 105 -2.71 -8.53 3.70
C ILE A 105 -2.42 -7.08 4.12
N LEU A 106 -2.89 -6.65 5.29
CA LEU A 106 -2.61 -5.31 5.79
C LEU A 106 -1.15 -5.08 6.10
N MET A 107 -0.45 -6.06 6.66
CA MET A 107 0.97 -5.93 6.99
C MET A 107 1.78 -5.65 5.73
N VAL A 108 1.64 -6.49 4.69
CA VAL A 108 2.36 -6.31 3.42
C VAL A 108 1.97 -4.99 2.74
N PHE A 109 0.68 -4.64 2.76
CA PHE A 109 0.21 -3.40 2.18
C PHE A 109 0.80 -2.16 2.88
N LEU A 110 0.74 -2.14 4.21
CA LEU A 110 1.21 -1.03 5.04
C LEU A 110 2.73 -0.93 5.08
N GLU A 111 3.47 -2.03 4.95
CA GLU A 111 4.93 -2.06 4.97
C GLU A 111 5.50 -1.17 3.85
N GLU A 112 5.07 -1.40 2.60
CA GLU A 112 5.51 -0.61 1.44
C GLU A 112 5.10 0.86 1.55
N LEU A 113 3.88 1.14 2.03
CA LEU A 113 3.44 2.51 2.29
C LEU A 113 4.31 3.18 3.35
N CYS A 114 4.64 2.47 4.43
CA CYS A 114 5.49 3.00 5.49
C CYS A 114 6.91 3.31 5.01
N HIS A 115 7.49 2.46 4.16
CA HIS A 115 8.77 2.72 3.51
C HIS A 115 8.75 4.06 2.77
N VAL A 116 7.71 4.30 1.96
CA VAL A 116 7.59 5.50 1.12
C VAL A 116 7.26 6.75 1.94
N ILE A 117 6.30 6.67 2.87
CA ILE A 117 5.79 7.83 3.63
C ILE A 117 6.85 8.38 4.57
N TRP A 118 7.56 7.50 5.29
CA TRP A 118 8.60 7.91 6.24
C TRP A 118 10.01 7.88 5.65
N ASN A 119 10.17 7.46 4.39
CA ASN A 119 11.47 7.32 3.72
C ASN A 119 12.45 6.47 4.56
N ILE A 120 11.99 5.32 5.02
CA ILE A 120 12.75 4.38 5.86
C ILE A 120 13.16 3.19 5.00
N THR A 121 14.43 2.81 5.02
CA THR A 121 14.95 1.59 4.36
C THR A 121 15.28 0.47 5.35
N ASP A 122 15.22 0.77 6.64
CA ASP A 122 15.46 -0.18 7.73
C ASP A 122 14.18 -0.96 8.01
N GLU A 123 14.18 -2.24 7.62
CA GLU A 123 13.07 -3.18 7.77
C GLU A 123 12.55 -3.28 9.20
N ILE A 124 13.44 -3.21 10.20
CA ILE A 124 13.03 -3.32 11.60
C ILE A 124 12.22 -2.09 11.98
N LYS A 125 12.68 -0.89 11.57
CA LYS A 125 11.96 0.37 11.85
C LYS A 125 10.61 0.41 11.16
N VAL A 126 10.52 -0.06 9.91
CA VAL A 126 9.23 -0.15 9.21
C VAL A 126 8.29 -1.11 9.90
N LYS A 127 8.76 -2.29 10.33
CA LYS A 127 7.93 -3.24 11.08
C LYS A 127 7.37 -2.66 12.37
N TYR A 128 8.13 -1.83 13.10
CA TYR A 128 7.59 -1.11 14.25
C TYR A 128 6.50 -0.10 13.85
N LYS A 129 6.64 0.59 12.71
CA LYS A 129 5.58 1.48 12.22
C LYS A 129 4.32 0.73 11.82
N VAL A 130 4.47 -0.37 11.08
CA VAL A 130 3.36 -1.24 10.72
C VAL A 130 2.69 -1.78 11.98
N PHE A 131 3.46 -2.21 12.97
CA PHE A 131 2.95 -2.63 14.27
C PHE A 131 2.10 -1.57 14.96
N ASP A 132 2.59 -0.34 15.05
CA ASP A 132 1.87 0.77 15.68
C ASP A 132 0.51 1.02 15.02
N ILE A 133 0.44 0.88 13.69
CA ILE A 133 -0.81 1.01 12.93
C ILE A 133 -1.73 -0.20 13.17
N LEU A 134 -1.21 -1.43 13.05
CA LEU A 134 -1.99 -2.66 13.24
C LEU A 134 -2.57 -2.76 14.65
N LYS A 135 -1.85 -2.30 15.67
CA LYS A 135 -2.32 -2.28 17.06
C LYS A 135 -3.55 -1.39 17.27
N ARG A 136 -3.77 -0.39 16.42
CA ARG A 136 -5.00 0.43 16.43
C ARG A 136 -6.21 -0.33 15.88
N ILE A 137 -5.99 -1.39 15.11
CA ILE A 137 -7.02 -2.27 14.57
C ILE A 137 -7.24 -3.45 15.52
N TRP A 138 -6.15 -4.06 16.00
CA TRP A 138 -6.12 -5.20 16.90
C TRP A 138 -5.28 -4.88 18.15
N PRO A 139 -5.88 -4.37 19.23
CA PRO A 139 -5.14 -3.95 20.43
C PRO A 139 -4.31 -5.03 21.11
N ASP A 140 -4.73 -6.30 20.99
CA ASP A 140 -4.03 -7.48 21.54
C ASP A 140 -2.92 -8.02 20.63
N PHE A 141 -2.75 -7.45 19.43
CA PHE A 141 -1.69 -7.84 18.49
C PHE A 141 -0.31 -7.58 19.09
N LYS A 142 0.59 -8.56 18.99
CA LYS A 142 1.93 -8.46 19.55
C LYS A 142 2.97 -8.35 18.45
N ILE A 143 4.10 -7.71 18.77
CA ILE A 143 5.17 -7.49 17.79
C ILE A 143 5.74 -8.82 17.29
N GLU A 144 5.74 -9.87 18.11
CA GLU A 144 6.20 -11.20 17.70
C GLU A 144 5.32 -11.81 16.61
N ASP A 145 4.07 -11.35 16.46
CA ASP A 145 3.14 -11.87 15.46
C ASP A 145 3.47 -11.35 14.05
N ILE A 146 4.23 -10.25 13.94
CA ILE A 146 4.81 -9.78 12.65
C ILE A 146 5.89 -10.74 12.13
N TYR A 147 6.64 -11.40 13.03
CA TYR A 147 7.78 -12.23 12.66
C TYR A 147 7.43 -13.72 12.46
N LYS A 148 6.16 -14.10 12.67
CA LYS A 148 5.69 -15.51 12.63
C LYS A 148 4.96 -15.88 11.34
N LEU A 149 4.74 -14.91 10.45
CA LEU A 149 3.95 -15.05 9.23
C LEU A 149 4.85 -15.13 8.00
#